data_AF-A0A373CYU5-F1
#
_entry.id   AF-A0A373CYU5-F1
#
_cell.length_a   1.000
_cell.length_b   1.000
_cell.length_c   1.000
_cell.angle_alpha   90.00
_cell.angle_beta   90.00
_cell.angle_gamma   90.00
#
_symmetry.space_group_name_H-M   'P 1'
#
loop_
_entity.id
_entity.type
_entity.pdbx_description
1 polymer ?
#
loop_
_entity_poly.entity_id
_entity_poly.type
_entity_poly.pdbx_seq_one_letter_code
_entity_poly.pdbx_strand_id
1 'polypeptide(L)' 'MKRYTQEEAAKLIGVSVDTLGNYERGKSYPDVPVLRKIEEVYGVPYEQLIFLPLDYDKTVNLI' A
#
# COMPACT_ATOMS: atom_id res chain seq x y z
N MET A 1 -15.52 -5.44 1.21
CA MET A 1 -14.38 -4.55 1.51
C MET A 1 -14.79 -3.56 2.58
N LYS A 2 -13.99 -3.44 3.64
CA LYS A 2 -14.16 -2.33 4.58
C LYS A 2 -13.82 -1.03 3.85
N ARG A 3 -14.61 0.01 4.06
CA ARG A 3 -14.36 1.34 3.49
C ARG A 3 -13.87 2.23 4.61
N TYR A 4 -12.68 2.77 4.43
CA TYR A 4 -12.06 3.74 5.33
C TYR A 4 -11.78 5.00 4.54
N THR A 5 -11.88 6.16 5.19
CA THR A 5 -11.18 7.33 4.69
C THR A 5 -9.67 7.11 4.79
N GLN A 6 -8.88 7.88 4.03
CA GLN A 6 -7.42 7.79 4.10
C GLN A 6 -6.91 8.13 5.51
N GLU A 7 -7.57 9.06 6.22
CA GLU A 7 -7.28 9.41 7.60
C GLU A 7 -7.54 8.26 8.58
N GLU A 8 -8.67 7.57 8.44
CA GLU A 8 -9.01 6.41 9.27
C GLU A 8 -8.02 5.27 9.04
N ALA A 9 -7.71 4.98 7.78
CA ALA A 9 -6.75 3.93 7.42
C ALA A 9 -5.35 4.23 7.95
N ALA A 10 -4.86 5.47 7.75
CA ALA A 10 -3.54 5.88 8.23
C ALA A 10 -3.42 5.72 9.75
N LYS A 11 -4.48 6.12 10.49
CA LYS A 11 -4.55 5.95 11.94
C LYS A 11 -4.53 4.49 12.37
N LEU A 12 -5.27 3.62 11.68
CA LEU A 12 -5.32 2.18 11.99
C LEU A 12 -3.99 1.47 11.69
N ILE A 13 -3.32 1.87 10.60
CA ILE A 13 -2.02 1.32 10.19
C ILE A 13 -0.88 1.84 11.09
N GLY A 14 -1.05 3.03 11.68
CA GLY A 14 -0.04 3.68 12.52
C GLY A 14 0.95 4.54 11.73
N VAL A 15 0.51 5.15 10.62
CA VAL A 15 1.32 6.04 9.77
C VAL A 15 0.63 7.39 9.59
N SER A 16 1.34 8.37 9.05
CA SER A 16 0.71 9.65 8.67
C SER A 16 -0.16 9.48 7.40
N VAL A 17 -1.13 10.37 7.21
CA VAL A 17 -1.98 10.41 6.00
C VAL A 17 -1.12 10.59 4.75
N ASP A 18 -0.12 11.47 4.81
CA ASP A 18 0.83 11.72 3.73
C ASP A 18 1.66 10.48 3.40
N THR A 19 2.09 9.74 4.42
CA THR A 19 2.82 8.47 4.26
C THR A 19 1.97 7.44 3.53
N LEU A 20 0.72 7.24 3.96
CA LEU A 20 -0.21 6.33 3.29
C LEU A 20 -0.46 6.76 1.83
N GLY A 21 -0.68 8.06 1.59
CA GLY A 21 -0.83 8.58 0.23
C GLY A 21 0.43 8.44 -0.63
N ASN A 22 1.62 8.42 -0.03
CA ASN A 22 2.85 8.12 -0.76
C ASN A 22 2.94 6.66 -1.20
N TYR A 23 2.46 5.73 -0.37
CA TYR A 23 2.37 4.31 -0.74
C TYR A 23 1.38 4.09 -1.88
N GLU A 24 0.19 4.68 -1.81
CA GLU A 24 -0.86 4.55 -2.83
C GLU A 24 -0.44 5.12 -4.20
N ARG A 25 0.42 6.15 -4.18
CA ARG A 25 0.99 6.76 -5.39
C ARG A 25 2.32 6.12 -5.83
N GLY A 26 2.81 5.10 -5.12
CA GLY A 26 4.09 4.44 -5.41
C GLY A 26 5.33 5.33 -5.25
N LYS A 27 5.25 6.43 -4.48
CA LYS A 27 6.40 7.33 -4.22
C LYS A 27 7.37 6.76 -3.18
N SER A 28 6.85 5.99 -2.24
CA SER A 28 7.62 5.26 -1.24
C SER A 28 6.93 3.92 -0.97
N TYR A 29 7.59 3.03 -0.25
CA TYR A 29 7.10 1.69 0.03
C TYR A 29 7.11 1.42 1.54
N PRO A 30 6.09 0.72 2.08
CA PRO A 30 6.06 0.33 3.47
C PRO A 30 7.13 -0.74 3.78
N ASP A 31 7.60 -0.75 5.02
CA ASP A 31 8.46 -1.82 5.53
C ASP A 31 7.62 -3.03 6.02
N VAL A 32 8.30 -4.11 6.43
CA VAL A 32 7.63 -5.36 6.84
C VAL A 32 6.64 -5.14 8.00
N PRO A 33 6.96 -4.42 9.09
CA PRO A 33 5.99 -4.13 10.15
C PRO A 33 4.73 -3.40 9.66
N VAL A 34 4.89 -2.37 8.82
CA VAL A 34 3.76 -1.61 8.27
C VAL A 34 2.93 -2.46 7.32
N LEU A 35 3.56 -3.32 6.51
CA LEU A 35 2.86 -4.26 5.63
C LEU A 35 1.92 -5.19 6.41
N ARG A 36 2.38 -5.77 7.52
CA ARG A 36 1.52 -6.63 8.36
C ARG A 36 0.32 -5.88 8.92
N LYS A 37 0.47 -4.59 9.22
CA LYS A 37 -0.65 -3.73 9.66
C LYS A 37 -1.62 -3.45 8.51
N ILE A 38 -1.12 -3.22 7.30
CA ILE A 38 -1.95 -3.06 6.11
C ILE A 38 -2.77 -4.33 5.86
N GLU A 39 -2.16 -5.53 5.94
CA GLU A 39 -2.86 -6.81 5.83
C GLU A 39 -3.98 -6.96 6.87
N GLU A 40 -3.71 -6.66 8.15
CA GLU A 40 -4.71 -6.71 9.22
C GLU A 40 -5.88 -5.74 9.00
N VAL A 41 -5.58 -4.50 8.62
CA VAL A 41 -6.58 -3.42 8.48
C VAL A 41 -7.53 -3.70 7.32
N TYR A 42 -6.99 -4.07 6.16
CA TYR A 42 -7.76 -4.32 4.95
C TYR A 42 -8.27 -5.76 4.83
N GLY A 43 -7.68 -6.70 5.57
CA GLY A 43 -8.02 -8.12 5.50
C GLY A 43 -7.64 -8.76 4.16
N VAL A 44 -6.54 -8.30 3.56
CA VAL A 44 -6.02 -8.80 2.29
C VAL A 44 -4.60 -9.33 2.50
N PRO A 45 -4.22 -10.45 1.88
CA PRO A 45 -2.86 -10.97 1.98
C PRO A 45 -1.89 -10.09 1.18
N TYR A 46 -0.63 -10.06 1.59
CA TYR A 46 0.43 -9.27 0.97
C TYR A 46 0.53 -9.44 -0.55
N GLU A 47 0.34 -10.65 -1.06
CA GLU A 47 0.38 -10.97 -2.50
C GLU A 47 -0.66 -10.22 -3.34
N GLN A 48 -1.72 -9.69 -2.72
CA GLN A 48 -2.74 -8.88 -3.38
C GLN A 48 -2.47 -7.37 -3.26
N LEU A 49 -1.45 -6.96 -2.51
CA LEU A 49 -1.05 -5.56 -2.39
C LEU A 49 -0.14 -5.18 -3.57
N ILE A 50 -0.69 -4.38 -4.49
CA ILE A 50 0.04 -3.90 -5.66
C ILE A 50 0.64 -2.54 -5.34
N PHE A 51 1.97 -2.50 -5.15
CA PHE A 51 2.71 -1.25 -4.98
C PHE A 51 3.41 -0.76 -6.26
N LEU A 52 3.43 -1.60 -7.30
CA LEU A 52 4.09 -1.30 -8.56
C LEU A 52 3.17 -0.49 -9.49
N PRO A 53 3.72 0.38 -10.35
CA PRO A 53 2.95 1.02 -11.43
C PRO A 53 2.26 -0.04 -12.30
N LEU A 54 1.05 0.26 -12.79
CA LEU A 54 0.27 -0.67 -13.63
C LEU A 54 0.98 -1.06 -14.93
N ASP A 55 1.93 -0.25 -15.38
CA ASP A 55 2.76 -0.45 -16.56
C ASP A 55 4.13 -1.09 -16.25
N TYR A 56 4.37 -1.53 -15.01
CA TYR A 56 5.62 -2.19 -14.62
C TYR A 56 5.98 -3.37 -15.53
N ASP A 57 5.02 -4.20 -15.90
CA ASP A 57 5.24 -5.31 -16.83
C ASP A 57 5.74 -4.85 -18.22
N LYS A 58 5.38 -3.64 -18.65
CA LYS A 58 5.82 -3.08 -19.93
C LYS A 58 7.27 -2.58 -19.90
N THR A 59 7.80 -2.27 -18.72
CA THR A 59 9.17 -1.77 -18.56
C THR A 59 10.18 -2.88 -18.30
N VAL A 60 9.75 -3.99 -17.69
CA VAL A 60 10.61 -5.15 -17.38
C VAL A 60 10.82 -6.07 -18.58
N ASN A 61 9.84 -6.17 -19.50
CA ASN A 61 9.96 -6.97 -20.72
C ASN A 61 10.75 -6.28 -21.86
N LEU A 62 11.42 -5.15 -21.57
CA LEU A 62 12.19 -4.38 -22.56
C LEU A 62 13.69 -4.74 -22.61
N ILE A 63 14.11 -5.82 -21.94
CA ILE A 63 15.52 -6.24 -21.80
C ILE A 63 15.73 -7.67 -22.31
#